data_AF-A0A9E1ZWL7-F1
#
_entry.id   AF-A0A9E1ZWL7-F1
#
_cell.length_a   1.000
_cell.length_b   1.000
_cell.length_c   1.000
_cell.angle_alpha   90.00
_cell.angle_beta   90.00
_cell.angle_gamma   90.00
#
_symmetry.space_group_name_H-M   'P 1'
#
loop_
_entity.id
_entity.type
_entity.pdbx_description
1 polymer ?
#
loop_
_entity_poly.entity_id
_entity_poly.type
_entity_poly.pdbx_seq_one_letter_code
_entity_poly.pdbx_strand_id
1 'polypeptide(L)'
;NVVVCTLCSCYPKPLLGAPPDWYKSRNYRTRTVSEPRKVLAEFGTNISDDKQVRVHDSTADLRYMVLPERPEGTEGMSVEELEDLVTRDSMIGVVPASAVA
;
A
#
# COMPACT_ATOMS: atom_id res chain seq x y z
N ASN A 1 6.78 2.74 -1.25
CA ASN A 1 5.82 3.87 -1.30
C ASN A 1 4.61 3.48 -0.45
N VAL A 2 3.94 4.41 0.21
CA VAL A 2 2.68 4.18 0.93
C VAL A 2 1.74 5.36 0.73
N VAL A 3 0.43 5.11 0.58
CA VAL A 3 -0.57 6.14 0.25
C VAL A 3 -1.48 6.42 1.44
N VAL A 4 -1.77 7.68 1.70
CA VAL A 4 -2.69 8.13 2.75
C VAL A 4 -3.52 9.32 2.26
N CYS A 5 -4.63 9.59 2.95
CA CYS A 5 -5.33 10.86 2.87
C CYS A 5 -5.54 11.37 4.29
N THR A 6 -4.63 12.25 4.73
CA THR A 6 -4.64 12.74 6.12
C THR A 6 -5.93 13.51 6.43
N LEU A 7 -6.45 14.26 5.45
CA LEU A 7 -7.61 15.15 5.62
C LEU A 7 -8.96 14.42 5.68
N CYS A 8 -9.13 13.33 4.92
CA CYS A 8 -10.41 12.62 4.86
C CYS A 8 -10.24 11.12 4.55
N SER A 9 -10.42 10.75 3.29
CA SER A 9 -10.43 9.36 2.81
C SER A 9 -10.33 9.26 1.27
N CYS A 10 -9.64 10.21 0.62
CA CYS A 10 -9.40 10.17 -0.82
C CYS A 10 -8.76 8.84 -1.22
N TYR A 11 -9.31 8.18 -2.25
CA TYR A 11 -8.94 6.81 -2.61
C TYR A 11 -9.21 6.54 -4.10
N PRO A 12 -8.38 5.75 -4.81
CA PRO A 12 -8.56 5.44 -6.24
C PRO A 12 -9.68 4.40 -6.47
N LYS A 13 -10.92 4.79 -6.17
CA LYS A 13 -12.09 3.90 -6.23
C LYS A 13 -12.30 3.17 -7.57
N PRO A 14 -12.05 3.78 -8.75
CA PRO A 14 -12.23 3.07 -10.02
C PRO A 14 -11.34 1.83 -10.17
N LEU A 15 -10.21 1.76 -9.46
CA LEU A 15 -9.28 0.64 -9.52
C LEU A 15 -9.40 -0.28 -8.29
N LEU A 16 -9.58 0.31 -7.10
CA LEU A 16 -9.46 -0.43 -5.82
C LEU A 16 -10.79 -0.57 -5.05
N GLY A 17 -11.90 -0.09 -5.59
CA GLY A 17 -13.20 -0.10 -4.92
C GLY A 17 -13.27 0.84 -3.71
N ALA A 18 -14.11 0.51 -2.73
CA ALA A 18 -14.24 1.33 -1.52
C ALA A 18 -13.00 1.20 -0.62
N PRO A 19 -12.52 2.29 0.01
CA PRO A 19 -11.42 2.20 0.95
C PRO A 19 -11.82 1.36 2.18
N PRO A 20 -10.92 0.52 2.70
CA PRO A 20 -11.18 -0.24 3.92
C PRO A 20 -11.32 0.68 5.14
N ASP A 21 -11.96 0.20 6.20
CA ASP A 21 -12.24 1.00 7.39
C ASP A 21 -10.97 1.50 8.09
N TRP A 22 -9.91 0.68 8.11
CA TRP A 22 -8.63 1.05 8.68
C TRP A 22 -7.98 2.24 7.94
N TYR A 23 -8.17 2.35 6.62
CA TYR A 23 -7.61 3.46 5.82
C TYR A 23 -8.25 4.79 6.19
N LYS A 24 -9.54 4.77 6.51
CA LYS A 24 -10.31 5.95 6.95
C LYS A 24 -10.03 6.33 8.42
N SER A 25 -9.44 5.41 9.19
CA SER A 25 -9.22 5.58 10.62
C SER A 25 -8.25 6.72 10.92
N ARG A 26 -8.48 7.44 12.02
CA ARG A 26 -7.56 8.47 12.49
C ARG A 26 -6.19 7.91 12.81
N ASN A 27 -6.13 6.67 13.31
CA ASN A 27 -4.88 5.98 13.66
C ASN A 27 -3.96 5.88 12.43
N TYR A 28 -4.44 5.29 11.34
CA TYR A 28 -3.69 5.21 10.08
C TYR A 28 -3.34 6.60 9.54
N ARG A 29 -4.36 7.47 9.39
CA ARG A 29 -4.21 8.77 8.71
C ARG A 29 -3.19 9.68 9.37
N THR A 30 -3.14 9.72 10.70
CA THR A 30 -2.22 10.61 11.42
C THR A 30 -0.82 10.03 11.53
N ARG A 31 -0.69 8.72 11.71
CA ARG A 31 0.60 8.08 11.98
C ARG A 31 1.40 7.78 10.71
N THR A 32 0.75 7.48 9.59
CA THR A 32 1.46 7.13 8.35
C THR A 32 2.37 8.25 7.85
N VAL A 33 2.06 9.52 8.11
CA VAL A 33 2.93 10.66 7.74
C VAL A 33 4.04 10.94 8.76
N SER A 34 3.92 10.48 10.00
CA SER A 34 4.85 10.79 11.09
C SER A 34 5.78 9.63 11.44
N GLU A 35 5.26 8.41 11.45
CA GLU A 35 6.00 7.18 11.78
C GLU A 35 5.67 6.04 10.81
N PRO A 36 5.83 6.24 9.49
CA PRO A 36 5.42 5.26 8.47
C PRO A 36 5.99 3.88 8.69
N ARG A 37 7.26 3.75 9.09
CA ARG A 37 7.89 2.44 9.34
C ARG A 37 7.21 1.66 10.45
N LYS A 38 6.78 2.32 11.53
CA LYS A 38 6.07 1.65 12.63
C LYS A 38 4.68 1.21 12.19
N VAL A 39 3.97 2.06 11.46
CA VAL A 39 2.67 1.69 10.87
C VAL A 39 2.82 0.49 9.94
N LEU A 40 3.80 0.49 9.05
CA LEU A 40 4.05 -0.65 8.15
C LEU A 40 4.38 -1.93 8.92
N ALA A 41 5.14 -1.85 10.01
CA ALA A 41 5.43 -3.01 10.86
C ALA A 41 4.17 -3.61 11.50
N GLU A 42 3.13 -2.80 11.80
CA GLU A 42 1.84 -3.29 12.29
C GLU A 42 1.07 -4.11 11.24
N PHE A 43 1.31 -3.87 9.94
CA PHE A 43 0.82 -4.70 8.83
C PHE A 43 1.74 -5.91 8.53
N GLY A 44 2.81 -6.10 9.31
CA GLY A 44 3.82 -7.14 9.08
C GLY A 44 4.94 -6.76 8.11
N THR A 45 4.96 -5.51 7.62
CA THR A 45 5.93 -5.04 6.62
C THR A 45 7.07 -4.30 7.28
N ASN A 46 8.20 -4.99 7.44
CA ASN A 46 9.41 -4.41 8.01
C ASN A 46 10.33 -3.88 6.89
N ILE A 47 10.47 -2.55 6.80
CA ILE A 47 11.35 -1.90 5.83
C ILE A 47 12.64 -1.47 6.52
N SER A 48 13.77 -2.00 6.05
CA SER A 48 15.11 -1.67 6.53
C SER A 48 15.40 -0.15 6.48
N ASP A 49 16.25 0.31 7.40
CA ASP A 49 16.54 1.74 7.60
C ASP A 49 17.25 2.39 6.40
N ASP A 50 18.00 1.60 5.62
CA ASP A 50 18.67 2.02 4.39
C ASP A 50 17.72 2.20 3.19
N LYS A 51 16.50 1.62 3.25
CA LYS A 51 15.49 1.78 2.20
C LYS A 51 14.59 2.99 2.46
N GLN A 52 14.50 3.92 1.52
CA GLN A 52 13.63 5.10 1.66
C GLN A 52 12.14 4.73 1.67
N VAL A 53 11.39 5.22 2.66
CA VAL A 53 9.92 5.19 2.65
C VAL A 53 9.38 6.53 2.20
N ARG A 54 8.61 6.54 1.10
CA ARG A 54 7.91 7.71 0.59
C ARG A 54 6.43 7.60 0.88
N VAL A 55 5.89 8.60 1.59
CA VAL A 55 4.47 8.72 1.91
C VAL A 55 3.83 9.70 0.93
N HIS A 56 2.77 9.26 0.26
CA HIS A 56 2.00 10.09 -0.66
C HIS A 56 0.67 10.47 0.00
N ASP A 57 0.53 11.74 0.38
CA ASP A 57 -0.70 12.27 0.96
C ASP A 57 -1.59 12.88 -0.13
N SER A 58 -2.80 12.32 -0.28
CA SER A 58 -3.75 12.68 -1.32
C SER A 58 -4.57 13.92 -0.93
N THR A 59 -3.91 15.08 -0.91
CA THR A 59 -4.50 16.39 -0.53
C THR A 59 -5.09 17.18 -1.70
N ALA A 60 -4.80 16.76 -2.95
CA ALA A 60 -5.32 17.36 -4.18
C ALA A 60 -6.26 16.37 -4.92
N ASP A 61 -6.69 16.74 -6.13
CA ASP A 61 -7.50 15.88 -7.01
C ASP A 61 -6.71 14.77 -7.72
N LEU A 62 -5.49 14.50 -7.25
CA LEU A 62 -4.69 13.34 -7.66
C LEU A 62 -4.99 12.13 -6.76
N ARG A 63 -4.98 10.93 -7.34
CA ARG A 63 -5.13 9.67 -6.61
C ARG A 63 -3.91 8.80 -6.86
N TYR A 64 -3.13 8.57 -5.82
CA TYR A 64 -1.97 7.71 -5.87
C TYR A 64 -2.37 6.24 -5.72
N MET A 65 -1.64 5.37 -6.41
CA MET A 65 -1.68 3.93 -6.26
C MET A 65 -0.24 3.43 -6.33
N VAL A 66 0.09 2.45 -5.50
CA VAL A 66 1.39 1.79 -5.52
C VAL A 66 1.34 0.67 -6.56
N LEU A 67 2.32 0.64 -7.46
CA LEU A 67 2.65 -0.56 -8.22
C LEU A 67 3.62 -1.37 -7.35
N PRO A 68 3.21 -2.53 -6.80
CA PRO A 68 4.10 -3.35 -6.00
C PRO A 68 5.21 -3.97 -6.85
N GLU A 69 6.32 -4.29 -6.22
CA GLU A 69 7.40 -5.05 -6.85
C GLU A 69 6.91 -6.47 -7.15
N ARG A 70 7.32 -7.01 -8.31
CA ARG A 70 7.02 -8.40 -8.68
C ARG A 70 7.75 -9.33 -7.70
N PRO A 71 7.06 -10.28 -7.04
CA PRO A 71 7.72 -11.22 -6.14
C PRO A 71 8.76 -12.08 -6.89
N GLU A 72 9.87 -12.40 -6.22
CA GLU A 72 10.88 -13.32 -6.74
C GLU A 72 10.29 -14.72 -6.99
N GLY A 73 10.83 -15.45 -7.97
CA GLY A 73 10.39 -16.82 -8.28
C GLY A 73 9.09 -16.90 -9.11
N THR A 74 8.61 -15.77 -9.61
CA THR A 74 7.37 -15.69 -10.40
C THR A 74 7.62 -15.58 -11.90
N GLU A 75 8.86 -15.71 -12.38
CA GLU A 75 9.29 -15.38 -13.76
C GLU A 75 8.49 -16.11 -14.85
N GLY A 76 8.09 -17.35 -14.57
CA GLY A 76 7.33 -18.21 -15.50
C GLY A 76 5.81 -18.15 -15.35
N MET A 77 5.29 -17.36 -14.39
CA MET A 77 3.85 -17.27 -14.14
C MET A 77 3.13 -16.54 -15.28
N SER A 78 1.90 -16.98 -15.55
CA SER A 78 0.98 -16.28 -16.46
C SER A 78 0.48 -14.96 -15.83
N VAL A 79 -0.21 -14.15 -16.63
CA VAL A 79 -0.81 -12.92 -16.12
C VAL A 79 -1.86 -13.22 -15.05
N GLU A 80 -2.70 -14.23 -15.30
CA GLU A 80 -3.75 -14.66 -14.38
C GLU A 80 -3.15 -15.15 -13.05
N GLU A 81 -2.05 -15.88 -13.09
CA GLU A 81 -1.35 -16.32 -11.89
C GLU A 81 -0.68 -15.15 -11.14
N LEU A 82 -0.16 -14.14 -11.85
CA LEU A 82 0.40 -12.93 -11.23
C LEU A 82 -0.66 -12.04 -10.60
N GLU A 83 -1.87 -11.99 -11.17
CA GLU A 83 -3.00 -11.23 -10.64
C GLU A 83 -3.36 -11.67 -9.22
N ASP A 84 -3.30 -12.99 -8.94
CA ASP A 84 -3.58 -13.55 -7.61
C ASP A 84 -2.59 -13.07 -6.52
N LEU A 85 -1.40 -12.60 -6.91
CA LEU A 85 -0.37 -12.08 -6.00
C LEU A 85 -0.59 -10.61 -5.62
N VAL A 86 -1.39 -9.88 -6.41
CA VAL A 86 -1.64 -8.46 -6.23
C VAL A 86 -2.86 -8.25 -5.36
N THR A 87 -2.66 -7.62 -4.21
CA THR A 87 -3.73 -7.30 -3.27
C THR A 87 -4.02 -5.80 -3.24
N ARG A 88 -5.24 -5.43 -2.81
CA ARG A 88 -5.57 -4.04 -2.48
C ARG A 88 -4.54 -3.40 -1.57
N ASP A 89 -4.09 -4.14 -0.55
CA ASP A 89 -3.21 -3.63 0.48
C ASP A 89 -1.79 -3.42 -0.08
N SER A 90 -1.35 -4.24 -1.04
CA SER A 90 -0.12 -4.00 -1.81
C SER A 90 -0.20 -2.77 -2.71
N MET A 91 -1.38 -2.46 -3.24
CA MET A 91 -1.62 -1.27 -4.06
C MET A 91 -1.81 0.01 -3.23
N ILE A 92 -2.05 -0.11 -1.91
CA ILE A 92 -1.94 1.01 -0.96
C ILE A 92 -0.48 1.18 -0.49
N GLY A 93 0.30 0.09 -0.51
CA GLY A 93 1.70 0.04 -0.10
C GLY A 93 1.91 -0.28 1.37
N VAL A 94 0.94 -0.94 2.03
CA VAL A 94 1.07 -1.39 3.43
C VAL A 94 1.65 -2.79 3.55
N VAL A 95 1.57 -3.59 2.48
CA VAL A 95 2.19 -4.92 2.34
C VAL A 95 2.86 -5.07 0.97
N PRO A 96 3.87 -5.93 0.80
CA PRO A 96 4.33 -6.32 -0.53
C PRO A 96 3.27 -7.15 -1.27
N ALA A 97 3.42 -7.32 -2.58
CA ALA A 97 2.73 -8.42 -3.27
C ALA A 97 3.27 -9.75 -2.71
N SER A 98 2.40 -10.72 -2.47
CA SER A 98 2.81 -12.00 -1.88
C SER A 98 3.08 -12.99 -2.98
N ALA A 99 4.24 -13.65 -2.99
CA ALA A 99 4.29 -14.99 -3.55
C ALA A 99 3.44 -15.91 -2.66
N VAL A 100 2.72 -16.86 -3.24
CA VAL A 100 2.01 -17.88 -2.45
C VAL A 100 3.04 -18.59 -1.55
N ALA A 101 2.67 -18.82 -0.28
CA ALA A 101 3.48 -19.56 0.69
C ALA A 101 3.71 -21.02 0.26
#